data_AF-A0A1Y4JXF6-F1
#
_entry.id   AF-A0A1Y4JXF6-F1
#
_cell.length_a   1.000
_cell.length_b   1.000
_cell.length_c   1.000
_cell.angle_alpha   90.00
_cell.angle_beta   90.00
_cell.angle_gamma   90.00
#
_symmetry.space_group_name_H-M   'P 1'
#
loop_
_entity.id
_entity.type
_entity.pdbx_description
1 polymer ?
#
loop_
_entity_poly.entity_id
_entity_poly.type
_entity_poly.pdbx_seq_one_letter_code
_entity_poly.pdbx_strand_id
1 'polypeptide(L)'
;MKTLNVNETKMVNNSVESNNATMGNVEELTKVLNQEEKELQRLTKRNANEAVIAAQKNVVDNAKAKLEQAQEFERISKEKAVNSFFTFSVVDEETGVRTEQQKKIAFVKNNRPVNSKKVDGFIALIAANKYDKAFPIIVMEASKLIEAGYTVTDINGKELTKEEAKDYFVILDGQHRSTAFAKLIATGEYQNLIPNVHVRDIENVGEYLVDINNVGSSWDKRDKLVVASLTTKDELFQNVAELLNEGFNPSTAMLIYTGKSLPDKQVNKALKGEKIIFPKGVEINIERGNKFINLCKAANMSVSFITKRYFIKDFNSYAKSTSEEQAFEALNKLKELNYTETNWKDIKEEDDFIEILKEALEA
;
A
#
# COMPACT_ATOMS: atom_id res chain seq x y z
N MET A 1 33.88 39.24 -24.92
CA MET A 1 33.27 38.67 -23.71
C MET A 1 32.14 39.58 -23.27
N LYS A 2 30.89 39.19 -23.49
CA LYS A 2 29.69 39.86 -22.94
C LYS A 2 29.14 38.95 -21.85
N THR A 3 29.18 39.43 -20.62
CA THR A 3 28.66 38.74 -19.44
C THR A 3 27.14 38.88 -19.45
N LEU A 4 26.42 37.77 -19.56
CA LEU A 4 24.97 37.71 -19.45
C LEU A 4 24.59 37.76 -17.96
N ASN A 5 23.78 38.75 -17.61
CA ASN A 5 23.26 38.99 -16.28
C ASN A 5 22.09 38.03 -16.03
N VAL A 6 22.27 37.05 -15.14
CA VAL A 6 21.19 36.16 -14.70
C VAL A 6 20.47 36.87 -13.57
N ASN A 7 19.23 37.30 -13.83
CA ASN A 7 18.35 37.84 -12.79
C ASN A 7 17.97 36.71 -11.82
N GLU A 8 18.57 36.72 -10.63
CA GLU A 8 18.08 36.00 -9.46
C GLU A 8 16.76 36.65 -9.00
N THR A 9 15.64 36.10 -9.44
CA THR A 9 14.33 36.44 -8.89
C THR A 9 14.22 35.83 -7.50
N LYS A 10 14.53 36.63 -6.46
CA LYS A 10 14.24 36.32 -5.06
C LYS A 10 12.72 36.12 -4.89
N MET A 11 12.27 34.87 -4.79
CA MET A 11 10.91 34.56 -4.35
C MET A 11 10.81 34.81 -2.84
N VAL A 12 10.11 35.88 -2.50
CA VAL A 12 9.72 36.22 -1.13
C VAL A 12 8.55 35.32 -0.73
N ASN A 13 8.83 34.26 0.02
CA ASN A 13 7.82 33.39 0.63
C ASN A 13 7.27 34.03 1.92
N ASN A 14 6.38 35.00 1.78
CA ASN A 14 5.57 35.48 2.90
C ASN A 14 4.19 34.82 2.85
N SER A 15 4.09 33.58 3.34
CA SER A 15 2.84 32.92 3.79
C SER A 15 3.01 31.46 4.26
N VAL A 16 4.22 30.89 4.21
CA VAL A 16 4.43 29.44 4.47
C VAL A 16 4.56 29.09 5.97
N GLU A 17 4.65 30.08 6.87
CA GLU A 17 4.95 29.81 8.29
C GLU A 17 3.79 29.26 9.14
N SER A 18 2.54 29.22 8.65
CA SER A 18 1.41 28.76 9.48
C SER A 18 0.81 27.38 9.15
N ASN A 19 1.10 26.79 7.98
CA ASN A 19 0.42 25.56 7.54
C ASN A 19 1.33 24.33 7.50
N ASN A 20 2.64 24.49 7.70
CA ASN A 20 3.62 23.39 7.71
C ASN A 20 3.66 22.60 9.03
N ALA A 21 2.53 22.45 9.70
CA ALA A 21 2.39 21.46 10.76
C ALA A 21 2.61 20.08 10.14
N THR A 22 3.79 19.51 10.36
CA THR A 22 4.20 18.14 10.01
C THR A 22 2.99 17.22 9.92
N MET A 23 2.49 16.96 8.70
CA MET A 23 1.33 16.08 8.52
C MET A 23 1.78 14.68 8.92
N GLY A 24 1.45 14.30 10.15
CA GLY A 24 1.76 12.99 10.68
C GLY A 24 0.97 11.93 9.92
N ASN A 25 1.50 10.72 9.89
CA ASN A 25 0.79 9.57 9.35
C ASN A 25 -0.52 9.35 10.13
N VAL A 26 -1.65 9.18 9.43
CA VAL A 26 -2.98 9.02 10.04
C VAL A 26 -3.04 7.85 11.04
N GLU A 27 -2.37 6.73 10.76
CA GLU A 27 -2.32 5.57 11.65
C GLU A 27 -1.56 5.90 12.95
N GLU A 28 -0.46 6.64 12.85
CA GLU A 28 0.34 7.05 14.00
C GLU A 28 -0.38 8.11 14.84
N LEU A 29 -0.99 9.11 14.20
CA LEU A 29 -1.81 10.11 14.88
C LEU A 29 -3.01 9.48 15.58
N THR A 30 -3.63 8.46 15.00
CA THR A 30 -4.71 7.69 15.64
C THR A 30 -4.20 6.98 16.90
N LYS A 31 -3.01 6.38 16.86
CA LYS A 31 -2.39 5.75 18.04
C LYS A 31 -2.08 6.77 19.13
N VAL A 32 -1.55 7.94 18.76
CA VAL A 32 -1.29 9.04 19.70
C VAL A 32 -2.60 9.50 20.35
N LEU A 33 -3.64 9.80 19.56
CA LEU A 33 -4.94 10.22 20.10
C LEU A 33 -5.50 9.18 21.09
N ASN A 34 -5.52 7.91 20.72
CA ASN A 34 -5.98 6.83 21.60
C ASN A 34 -5.17 6.74 22.91
N GLN A 35 -3.87 7.01 22.86
CA GLN A 35 -3.00 7.01 24.04
C GLN A 35 -3.30 8.21 24.95
N GLU A 36 -3.44 9.41 24.38
CA GLU A 36 -3.74 10.63 25.13
C GLU A 36 -5.14 10.59 25.76
N GLU A 37 -6.13 10.01 25.07
CA GLU A 37 -7.48 9.80 25.61
C GLU A 37 -7.48 8.81 26.79
N LYS A 38 -6.71 7.72 26.69
CA LYS A 38 -6.55 6.76 27.79
C LYS A 38 -5.90 7.41 29.02
N GLU A 39 -4.89 8.25 28.81
CA GLU A 39 -4.25 8.96 29.92
C GLU A 39 -5.20 9.99 30.55
N LEU A 40 -5.99 10.72 29.75
CA LEU A 40 -7.03 11.61 30.26
C LEU A 40 -8.08 10.86 31.11
N GLN A 41 -8.53 9.70 30.65
CA GLN A 41 -9.45 8.84 31.41
C GLN A 41 -8.82 8.38 32.73
N ARG A 42 -7.53 8.02 32.71
CA ARG A 42 -6.79 7.58 33.89
C ARG A 42 -6.64 8.70 34.92
N LEU A 43 -6.27 9.91 34.49
CA LEU A 43 -6.14 11.08 35.36
C LEU A 43 -7.48 11.44 36.00
N THR A 44 -8.56 11.37 35.22
CA THR A 44 -9.93 11.60 35.70
C THR A 44 -10.33 10.57 36.75
N LYS A 45 -10.08 9.27 36.50
CA LYS A 45 -10.38 8.18 37.45
C LYS A 45 -9.58 8.27 38.76
N ARG A 46 -8.37 8.82 38.71
CA ARG A 46 -7.51 9.01 39.89
C ARG A 46 -7.79 10.30 40.65
N ASN A 47 -8.78 11.08 40.21
CA ASN A 47 -9.10 12.39 40.77
C ASN A 47 -7.86 13.30 40.87
N ALA A 48 -7.06 13.31 39.79
CA ALA A 48 -5.89 14.16 39.69
C ALA A 48 -6.28 15.65 39.77
N ASN A 49 -5.31 16.52 40.05
CA ASN A 49 -5.54 17.96 40.14
C ASN A 49 -6.23 18.49 38.87
N GLU A 50 -7.26 19.33 39.05
CA GLU A 50 -8.07 19.88 37.94
C GLU A 50 -7.23 20.57 36.86
N ALA A 51 -6.16 21.28 37.24
CA ALA A 51 -5.25 21.92 36.29
C ALA A 51 -4.52 20.91 35.41
N VAL A 52 -4.17 19.74 35.97
CA VAL A 52 -3.51 18.64 35.22
C VAL A 52 -4.49 17.99 34.24
N ILE A 53 -5.74 17.78 34.67
CA ILE A 53 -6.80 17.27 33.78
C ILE A 53 -7.08 18.26 32.65
N ALA A 54 -7.16 19.55 32.94
CA ALA A 54 -7.36 20.60 31.94
C ALA A 54 -6.20 20.66 30.93
N ALA A 55 -4.95 20.56 31.39
CA ALA A 55 -3.79 20.49 30.53
C ALA A 55 -3.84 19.25 29.61
N GLN A 56 -4.21 18.08 30.15
CA GLN A 56 -4.34 16.86 29.34
C GLN A 56 -5.48 16.95 28.32
N LYS A 57 -6.61 17.59 28.66
CA LYS A 57 -7.69 17.85 27.69
C LYS A 57 -7.18 18.65 26.49
N ASN A 58 -6.40 19.71 26.73
CA ASN A 58 -5.79 20.49 25.64
C ASN A 58 -4.84 19.63 24.77
N VAL A 59 -4.13 18.67 25.36
CA VAL A 59 -3.28 17.73 24.58
C VAL A 59 -4.15 16.83 23.68
N VAL A 60 -5.24 16.29 24.20
CA VAL A 60 -6.21 15.49 23.43
C VAL A 60 -6.83 16.30 22.30
N ASP A 61 -7.29 17.53 22.58
CA ASP A 61 -7.90 18.40 21.58
C ASP A 61 -6.92 18.75 20.45
N ASN A 62 -5.65 19.03 20.79
CA ASN A 62 -4.59 19.25 19.81
C ASN A 62 -4.29 17.99 18.98
N ALA A 63 -4.26 16.81 19.60
CA ALA A 63 -4.06 15.54 18.89
C ALA A 63 -5.22 15.25 17.91
N LYS A 64 -6.46 15.53 18.34
CA LYS A 64 -7.65 15.39 17.51
C LYS A 64 -7.64 16.33 16.31
N ALA A 65 -7.34 17.61 16.52
CA ALA A 65 -7.24 18.59 15.44
C ALA A 65 -6.19 18.20 14.39
N LYS A 66 -5.02 17.67 14.83
CA LYS A 66 -3.98 17.16 13.91
C LYS A 66 -4.46 15.95 13.11
N LEU A 67 -5.18 15.02 13.75
CA LEU A 67 -5.74 13.86 13.07
C LEU A 67 -6.76 14.26 12.00
N GLU A 68 -7.67 15.17 12.34
CA GLU A 68 -8.68 15.69 11.40
C GLU A 68 -8.03 16.36 10.19
N GLN A 69 -7.00 17.19 10.40
CA GLN A 69 -6.23 17.81 9.31
C GLN A 69 -5.56 16.76 8.40
N ALA A 70 -4.92 15.75 8.98
CA ALA A 70 -4.26 14.69 8.20
C ALA A 70 -5.26 13.84 7.41
N GLN A 71 -6.43 13.55 7.99
CA GLN A 71 -7.52 12.84 7.30
C GLN A 71 -8.08 13.65 6.14
N GLU A 72 -8.28 14.95 6.32
CA GLU A 72 -8.78 15.83 5.27
C GLU A 72 -7.77 16.00 4.14
N PHE A 73 -6.47 16.15 4.45
CA PHE A 73 -5.41 16.13 3.46
C PHE A 73 -5.41 14.82 2.64
N GLU A 74 -5.52 13.67 3.29
CA GLU A 74 -5.56 12.37 2.60
C GLU A 74 -6.79 12.25 1.69
N ARG A 75 -7.94 12.77 2.14
CA ARG A 75 -9.19 12.77 1.37
C ARG A 75 -9.08 13.66 0.13
N ILE A 76 -8.71 14.93 0.32
CA ILE A 76 -8.58 15.91 -0.78
C ILE A 76 -7.54 15.44 -1.79
N SER A 77 -6.38 14.98 -1.33
CA SER A 77 -5.29 14.57 -2.21
C SER A 77 -5.68 13.37 -3.07
N LYS A 78 -6.35 12.36 -2.51
CA LYS A 78 -6.88 11.21 -3.29
C LYS A 78 -7.93 11.61 -4.32
N GLU A 79 -8.84 12.51 -3.94
CA GLU A 79 -9.93 12.97 -4.81
C GLU A 79 -9.39 13.78 -6.00
N LYS A 80 -8.43 14.67 -5.75
CA LYS A 80 -7.92 15.59 -6.77
C LYS A 80 -6.77 15.01 -7.60
N ALA A 81 -5.87 14.23 -7.01
CA ALA A 81 -4.66 13.77 -7.69
C ALA A 81 -4.95 12.85 -8.88
N VAL A 82 -6.00 12.03 -8.82
CA VAL A 82 -6.33 11.05 -9.86
C VAL A 82 -6.62 11.66 -11.23
N ASN A 83 -7.22 12.85 -11.25
CA ASN A 83 -7.59 13.54 -12.48
C ASN A 83 -6.64 14.70 -12.84
N SER A 84 -5.64 14.97 -12.00
CA SER A 84 -4.74 16.09 -12.17
C SER A 84 -3.63 15.79 -13.17
N PHE A 85 -3.32 16.79 -14.01
CA PHE A 85 -2.10 16.81 -14.80
C PHE A 85 -0.97 17.39 -13.97
N PHE A 86 0.14 16.67 -13.94
CA PHE A 86 1.37 17.08 -13.29
C PHE A 86 2.39 17.50 -14.33
N THR A 87 3.13 18.58 -14.04
CA THR A 87 4.26 18.97 -14.90
C THR A 87 5.50 18.20 -14.47
N PHE A 88 6.06 17.40 -15.37
CA PHE A 88 7.30 16.66 -15.17
C PHE A 88 8.46 17.44 -15.80
N SER A 89 9.52 17.69 -15.01
CA SER A 89 10.80 18.19 -15.53
C SER A 89 11.59 17.01 -16.08
N VAL A 90 11.37 16.73 -17.37
CA VAL A 90 12.00 15.63 -18.10
C VAL A 90 13.42 16.03 -18.50
N VAL A 91 14.38 15.20 -18.15
CA VAL A 91 15.79 15.33 -18.50
C VAL A 91 16.06 14.45 -19.72
N ASP A 92 16.61 15.06 -20.76
CA ASP A 92 17.16 14.33 -21.89
C ASP A 92 18.51 13.70 -21.47
N GLU A 93 18.66 12.39 -21.61
CA GLU A 93 19.83 11.66 -21.10
C GLU A 93 21.12 11.98 -21.87
N GLU A 94 21.01 12.30 -23.17
CA GLU A 94 22.16 12.54 -24.04
C GLU A 94 22.70 13.98 -23.86
N THR A 95 21.79 14.94 -23.74
CA THR A 95 22.13 16.37 -23.75
C THR A 95 22.04 17.02 -22.37
N GLY A 96 21.36 16.40 -21.40
CA GLY A 96 21.07 16.97 -20.08
C GLY A 96 20.05 18.10 -20.10
N VAL A 97 19.45 18.41 -21.26
CA VAL A 97 18.46 19.48 -21.42
C VAL A 97 17.18 19.10 -20.69
N ARG A 98 16.57 20.07 -20.02
CA ARG A 98 15.29 19.91 -19.31
C ARG A 98 14.14 20.44 -20.14
N THR A 99 13.11 19.62 -20.28
CA THR A 99 11.82 19.99 -20.88
C THR A 99 10.69 19.76 -19.89
N GLU A 100 9.62 20.52 -20.00
CA GLU A 100 8.42 20.35 -19.18
C GLU A 100 7.37 19.57 -19.99
N GLN A 101 6.84 18.50 -19.40
CA GLN A 101 5.78 17.71 -20.00
C GLN A 101 4.62 17.57 -19.02
N GLN A 102 3.40 17.81 -19.49
CA GLN A 102 2.20 17.61 -18.68
C GLN A 102 1.64 16.22 -18.91
N LYS A 103 1.61 15.42 -17.85
CA LYS A 103 1.10 14.04 -17.86
C LYS A 103 0.37 13.74 -16.56
N LYS A 104 -0.45 12.69 -16.55
CA LYS A 104 -1.00 12.06 -15.35
C LYS A 104 -0.07 10.96 -14.85
N ILE A 105 -0.27 10.53 -13.61
CA ILE A 105 0.53 9.47 -12.97
C ILE A 105 -0.20 8.13 -13.06
N ALA A 106 0.53 7.11 -13.49
CA ALA A 106 0.10 5.73 -13.51
C ALA A 106 1.18 4.80 -12.90
N PHE A 107 0.77 3.56 -12.61
CA PHE A 107 1.62 2.50 -12.12
C PHE A 107 1.34 1.20 -12.88
N VAL A 108 2.35 0.33 -12.98
CA VAL A 108 2.13 -1.05 -13.41
C VAL A 108 1.40 -1.79 -12.29
N LYS A 109 0.28 -2.46 -12.60
CA LYS A 109 -0.43 -3.31 -11.63
C LYS A 109 0.53 -4.37 -11.11
N ASN A 110 0.55 -4.61 -9.80
CA ASN A 110 1.49 -5.53 -9.15
C ASN A 110 2.98 -5.14 -9.25
N ASN A 111 3.30 -3.86 -9.47
CA ASN A 111 4.62 -3.32 -9.10
C ASN A 111 4.76 -3.26 -7.56
N ARG A 112 5.96 -2.87 -7.08
CA ARG A 112 6.23 -2.66 -5.65
C ARG A 112 5.16 -1.75 -5.02
N PRO A 113 4.46 -2.20 -3.96
CA PRO A 113 3.42 -1.41 -3.31
C PRO A 113 3.94 -0.07 -2.78
N VAL A 114 3.15 0.99 -2.93
CA VAL A 114 3.44 2.29 -2.34
C VAL A 114 3.21 2.24 -0.83
N ASN A 115 4.28 2.44 -0.05
CA ASN A 115 4.22 2.46 1.40
C ASN A 115 3.84 3.86 1.90
N SER A 116 2.71 3.98 2.60
CA SER A 116 2.20 5.26 3.13
C SER A 116 3.19 5.97 4.04
N LYS A 117 3.87 5.27 4.96
CA LYS A 117 4.87 5.88 5.85
C LYS A 117 6.05 6.47 5.09
N LYS A 118 6.50 5.80 4.03
CA LYS A 118 7.56 6.35 3.15
C LYS A 118 7.07 7.59 2.40
N VAL A 119 5.83 7.57 1.91
CA VAL A 119 5.21 8.74 1.26
C VAL A 119 5.14 9.90 2.24
N ASP A 120 4.66 9.70 3.47
CA ASP A 120 4.57 10.74 4.49
C ASP A 120 5.96 11.32 4.83
N GLY A 121 6.98 10.46 4.91
CA GLY A 121 8.37 10.89 5.06
C GLY A 121 8.83 11.80 3.91
N PHE A 122 8.51 11.47 2.66
CA PHE A 122 8.81 12.33 1.51
C PHE A 122 7.98 13.61 1.51
N ILE A 123 6.70 13.56 1.90
CA ILE A 123 5.86 14.74 2.07
C ILE A 123 6.50 15.71 3.05
N ALA A 124 6.94 15.22 4.22
CA ALA A 124 7.61 16.03 5.22
C ALA A 124 8.91 16.68 4.69
N LEU A 125 9.72 15.92 3.93
CA LEU A 125 10.94 16.45 3.32
C LEU A 125 10.64 17.52 2.26
N ILE A 126 9.63 17.32 1.42
CA ILE A 126 9.23 18.27 0.37
C ILE A 126 8.66 19.55 1.00
N ALA A 127 7.74 19.42 1.95
CA ALA A 127 7.12 20.54 2.66
C ALA A 127 8.16 21.39 3.41
N ALA A 128 9.20 20.74 3.97
CA ALA A 128 10.31 21.42 4.64
C ALA A 128 11.38 21.96 3.67
N ASN A 129 11.18 21.86 2.35
CA ASN A 129 12.17 22.22 1.32
C ASN A 129 13.54 21.56 1.52
N LYS A 130 13.55 20.32 2.04
CA LYS A 130 14.74 19.49 2.28
C LYS A 130 14.86 18.31 1.30
N TYR A 131 13.90 18.15 0.40
CA TYR A 131 13.94 17.13 -0.64
C TYR A 131 15.06 17.44 -1.65
N ASP A 132 15.97 16.50 -1.86
CA ASP A 132 17.01 16.62 -2.87
C ASP A 132 16.43 16.35 -4.27
N LYS A 133 16.38 17.42 -5.08
CA LYS A 133 15.86 17.36 -6.45
C LYS A 133 16.77 16.58 -7.41
N ALA A 134 17.96 16.14 -6.98
CA ALA A 134 18.85 15.28 -7.75
C ALA A 134 18.41 13.81 -7.77
N PHE A 135 17.48 13.38 -6.91
CA PHE A 135 16.96 12.02 -6.96
C PHE A 135 16.15 11.79 -8.25
N PRO A 136 16.46 10.76 -9.05
CA PRO A 136 15.77 10.52 -10.32
C PRO A 136 14.40 9.87 -10.11
N ILE A 137 13.48 10.17 -11.01
CA ILE A 137 12.22 9.46 -11.19
C ILE A 137 12.26 8.86 -12.60
N ILE A 138 12.15 7.53 -12.70
CA ILE A 138 12.18 6.84 -13.99
C ILE A 138 10.75 6.55 -14.41
N VAL A 139 10.40 6.95 -15.63
CA VAL A 139 9.05 6.78 -16.18
C VAL A 139 9.08 6.16 -17.57
N MET A 140 7.94 5.62 -17.99
CA MET A 140 7.69 5.15 -19.35
C MET A 140 6.29 5.60 -19.79
N GLU A 141 6.07 5.78 -21.08
CA GLU A 141 4.74 6.08 -21.63
C GLU A 141 3.78 4.91 -21.37
N ALA A 142 2.60 5.20 -20.82
CA ALA A 142 1.64 4.16 -20.45
C ALA A 142 1.13 3.37 -21.67
N SER A 143 0.97 4.02 -22.83
CA SER A 143 0.55 3.36 -24.07
C SER A 143 1.48 2.22 -24.46
N LYS A 144 2.80 2.41 -24.38
CA LYS A 144 3.81 1.39 -24.71
C LYS A 144 3.72 0.18 -23.77
N LEU A 145 3.45 0.40 -22.49
CA LEU A 145 3.29 -0.68 -21.51
C LEU A 145 2.03 -1.51 -21.75
N ILE A 146 0.91 -0.86 -22.08
CA ILE A 146 -0.33 -1.57 -22.42
C ILE A 146 -0.15 -2.37 -23.72
N GLU A 147 0.54 -1.81 -24.72
CA GLU A 147 0.90 -2.53 -25.96
C GLU A 147 1.79 -3.75 -25.70
N ALA A 148 2.71 -3.66 -24.73
CA ALA A 148 3.54 -4.78 -24.27
C ALA A 148 2.78 -5.79 -23.38
N GLY A 149 1.48 -5.59 -23.14
CA GLY A 149 0.61 -6.52 -22.40
C GLY A 149 0.66 -6.36 -20.88
N TYR A 150 1.15 -5.23 -20.37
CA TYR A 150 1.06 -4.91 -18.95
C TYR A 150 -0.28 -4.26 -18.62
N THR A 151 -0.86 -4.65 -17.49
CA THR A 151 -1.97 -3.90 -16.90
C THR A 151 -1.45 -2.66 -16.19
N VAL A 152 -1.95 -1.50 -16.58
CA VAL A 152 -1.57 -0.20 -16.01
C VAL A 152 -2.76 0.36 -15.25
N THR A 153 -2.52 0.92 -14.07
CA THR A 153 -3.53 1.58 -13.25
C THR A 153 -3.20 3.05 -13.02
N ASP A 154 -4.21 3.88 -12.80
CA ASP A 154 -4.01 5.24 -12.29
C ASP A 154 -3.48 5.24 -10.83
N ILE A 155 -3.27 6.44 -10.27
CA ILE A 155 -2.77 6.62 -8.90
C ILE A 155 -3.69 6.00 -7.81
N ASN A 156 -4.97 5.77 -8.11
CA ASN A 156 -5.96 5.19 -7.21
C ASN A 156 -6.21 3.70 -7.47
N GLY A 157 -5.55 3.10 -8.46
CA GLY A 157 -5.65 1.68 -8.78
C GLY A 157 -6.71 1.32 -9.81
N LYS A 158 -7.36 2.29 -10.46
CA LYS A 158 -8.28 2.00 -11.58
C LYS A 158 -7.46 1.61 -12.81
N GLU A 159 -7.79 0.48 -13.43
CA GLU A 159 -7.16 0.05 -14.69
C GLU A 159 -7.45 1.04 -15.83
N LEU A 160 -6.42 1.33 -16.63
CA LEU A 160 -6.47 2.25 -17.76
C LEU A 160 -6.77 1.51 -19.07
N THR A 161 -7.59 2.15 -19.90
CA THR A 161 -7.78 1.76 -21.30
C THR A 161 -6.63 2.25 -22.19
N LYS A 162 -6.53 1.71 -23.41
CA LYS A 162 -5.51 2.14 -24.40
C LYS A 162 -5.69 3.62 -24.77
N GLU A 163 -6.93 4.09 -24.81
CA GLU A 163 -7.29 5.45 -25.17
C GLU A 163 -6.87 6.44 -24.08
N GLU A 164 -7.14 6.11 -22.81
CA GLU A 164 -6.75 6.94 -21.66
C GLU A 164 -5.22 7.04 -21.50
N ALA A 165 -4.49 5.99 -21.85
CA ALA A 165 -3.06 5.86 -21.56
C ALA A 165 -2.14 6.91 -22.19
N LYS A 166 -2.56 7.61 -23.25
CA LYS A 166 -1.73 8.63 -23.94
C LYS A 166 -1.33 9.80 -23.03
N ASP A 167 -2.17 10.08 -22.04
CA ASP A 167 -1.99 11.19 -21.11
C ASP A 167 -1.15 10.79 -19.89
N TYR A 168 -0.71 9.53 -19.76
CA TYR A 168 -0.10 9.01 -18.54
C TYR A 168 1.37 8.66 -18.71
N PHE A 169 2.15 9.06 -17.71
CA PHE A 169 3.43 8.43 -17.41
C PHE A 169 3.27 7.35 -16.35
N VAL A 170 3.86 6.19 -16.62
CA VAL A 170 3.97 5.11 -15.65
C VAL A 170 5.27 5.27 -14.89
N ILE A 171 5.18 5.39 -13.56
CA ILE A 171 6.35 5.50 -12.69
C ILE A 171 6.95 4.10 -12.47
N LEU A 172 8.16 3.89 -12.98
CA LEU A 172 8.90 2.64 -12.81
C LEU A 172 9.80 2.68 -11.57
N ASP A 173 10.50 3.80 -11.36
CA ASP A 173 11.22 4.11 -10.12
C ASP A 173 10.81 5.47 -9.56
N GLY A 174 10.75 5.57 -8.23
CA GLY A 174 10.34 6.78 -7.53
C GLY A 174 8.87 6.84 -7.16
N GLN A 175 8.15 5.71 -7.12
CA GLN A 175 6.72 5.64 -6.82
C GLN A 175 6.34 6.43 -5.56
N HIS A 176 7.05 6.23 -4.44
CA HIS A 176 6.80 6.98 -3.19
C HIS A 176 6.99 8.49 -3.34
N ARG A 177 8.01 8.91 -4.11
CA ARG A 177 8.35 10.32 -4.36
C ARG A 177 7.28 10.96 -5.23
N SER A 178 6.92 10.30 -6.33
CA SER A 178 5.87 10.76 -7.24
C SER A 178 4.52 10.87 -6.55
N THR A 179 4.13 9.90 -5.71
CA THR A 179 2.91 9.98 -4.90
C THR A 179 2.95 11.14 -3.90
N ALA A 180 4.08 11.37 -3.23
CA ALA A 180 4.24 12.50 -2.31
C ALA A 180 4.06 13.84 -3.02
N PHE A 181 4.73 14.05 -4.16
CA PHE A 181 4.52 15.25 -4.99
C PHE A 181 3.08 15.38 -5.45
N ALA A 182 2.48 14.29 -5.96
CA ALA A 182 1.10 14.30 -6.44
C ALA A 182 0.12 14.75 -5.37
N LYS A 183 0.26 14.20 -4.15
CA LYS A 183 -0.59 14.57 -3.01
C LYS A 183 -0.46 16.04 -2.63
N LEU A 184 0.77 16.56 -2.58
CA LEU A 184 1.04 17.96 -2.25
C LEU A 184 0.54 18.92 -3.33
N ILE A 185 0.81 18.62 -4.60
CA ILE A 185 0.34 19.44 -5.73
C ILE A 185 -1.19 19.46 -5.77
N ALA A 186 -1.84 18.34 -5.48
CA ALA A 186 -3.30 18.23 -5.50
C ALA A 186 -4.00 19.11 -4.45
N THR A 187 -3.32 19.56 -3.39
CA THR A 187 -3.90 20.54 -2.47
C THR A 187 -4.06 21.93 -3.09
N GLY A 188 -3.28 22.23 -4.14
CA GLY A 188 -3.17 23.55 -4.75
C GLY A 188 -2.19 24.49 -4.04
N GLU A 189 -1.54 24.04 -2.96
CA GLU A 189 -0.60 24.86 -2.18
C GLU A 189 0.85 24.74 -2.66
N TYR A 190 1.14 23.76 -3.51
CA TYR A 190 2.49 23.45 -4.00
C TYR A 190 2.61 23.69 -5.50
N GLN A 191 3.81 24.10 -5.94
CA GLN A 191 4.12 24.25 -7.36
C GLN A 191 3.85 22.93 -8.09
N ASN A 192 3.10 22.99 -9.19
CA ASN A 192 2.84 21.85 -10.05
C ASN A 192 4.09 21.46 -10.86
N LEU A 193 5.08 20.86 -10.19
CA LEU A 193 6.35 20.43 -10.80
C LEU A 193 6.92 19.19 -10.07
N ILE A 194 7.13 18.11 -10.84
CA ILE A 194 7.84 16.90 -10.42
C ILE A 194 9.25 16.94 -11.03
N PRO A 195 10.32 17.04 -10.22
CA PRO A 195 11.67 17.27 -10.72
C PRO A 195 12.38 15.99 -11.20
N ASN A 196 13.37 16.17 -12.08
CA ASN A 196 14.38 15.17 -12.43
C ASN A 196 13.83 13.82 -12.91
N VAL A 197 13.01 13.90 -13.95
CA VAL A 197 12.28 12.78 -14.53
C VAL A 197 13.04 12.29 -15.75
N HIS A 198 13.22 10.99 -15.89
CA HIS A 198 13.88 10.36 -17.04
C HIS A 198 12.90 9.41 -17.70
N VAL A 199 12.61 9.63 -18.98
CA VAL A 199 11.73 8.78 -19.77
C VAL A 199 12.60 7.69 -20.41
N ARG A 200 12.33 6.42 -20.11
CA ARG A 200 13.04 5.27 -20.69
C ARG A 200 12.10 4.31 -21.39
N ASP A 201 12.54 3.79 -22.52
CA ASP A 201 11.91 2.67 -23.20
C ASP A 201 12.59 1.37 -22.75
N ILE A 202 11.86 0.57 -21.97
CA ILE A 202 12.38 -0.65 -21.36
C ILE A 202 11.69 -1.85 -22.01
N GLU A 203 12.48 -2.77 -22.58
CA GLU A 203 11.95 -3.96 -23.26
C GLU A 203 11.30 -4.94 -22.27
N ASN A 204 12.00 -5.29 -21.18
CA ASN A 204 11.50 -6.18 -20.14
C ASN A 204 11.31 -5.43 -18.83
N VAL A 205 10.15 -4.83 -18.67
CA VAL A 205 9.81 -4.03 -17.48
C VAL A 205 9.79 -4.88 -16.21
N GLY A 206 9.37 -6.15 -16.31
CA GLY A 206 9.36 -7.05 -15.16
C GLY A 206 10.75 -7.30 -14.59
N GLU A 207 11.71 -7.63 -15.45
CA GLU A 207 13.12 -7.82 -15.08
C GLU A 207 13.76 -6.53 -14.57
N TYR A 208 13.54 -5.41 -15.27
CA TYR A 208 14.01 -4.10 -14.83
C TYR A 208 13.53 -3.75 -13.42
N LEU A 209 12.22 -3.92 -13.15
CA LEU A 209 11.65 -3.65 -11.83
C LEU A 209 12.27 -4.55 -10.76
N VAL A 210 12.59 -5.81 -11.08
CA VAL A 210 13.26 -6.72 -10.15
C VAL A 210 14.69 -6.26 -9.86
N ASP A 211 15.44 -5.89 -10.90
CA ASP A 211 16.85 -5.47 -10.77
C ASP A 211 17.00 -4.19 -9.96
N ILE A 212 16.26 -3.13 -10.30
CA ILE A 212 16.38 -1.84 -9.58
C ILE A 212 16.04 -1.99 -8.11
N ASN A 213 15.01 -2.77 -7.82
CA ASN A 213 14.53 -2.91 -6.47
C ASN A 213 15.51 -3.79 -5.68
N ASN A 214 16.11 -4.84 -6.28
CA ASN A 214 17.07 -5.72 -5.60
C ASN A 214 18.32 -4.96 -5.11
N VAL A 215 18.74 -3.95 -5.85
CA VAL A 215 19.92 -3.12 -5.53
C VAL A 215 19.59 -1.99 -4.56
N GLY A 216 18.40 -1.38 -4.64
CA GLY A 216 18.06 -0.13 -3.95
C GLY A 216 17.56 -0.23 -2.50
N SER A 217 17.13 -1.40 -2.02
CA SER A 217 16.73 -1.65 -0.61
C SER A 217 16.51 -3.15 -0.38
N SER A 218 16.68 -3.65 0.85
CA SER A 218 16.21 -5.00 1.20
C SER A 218 14.69 -5.08 1.05
N TRP A 219 14.22 -5.91 0.12
CA TRP A 219 12.79 -6.17 -0.06
C TRP A 219 12.26 -6.97 1.12
N ASP A 220 11.07 -6.60 1.59
CA ASP A 220 10.30 -7.50 2.43
C ASP A 220 9.65 -8.60 1.58
N LYS A 221 9.08 -9.61 2.25
CA LYS A 221 8.46 -10.74 1.54
C LYS A 221 7.22 -10.33 0.73
N ARG A 222 6.53 -9.26 1.13
CA ARG A 222 5.35 -8.74 0.42
C ARG A 222 5.77 -8.18 -0.92
N ASP A 223 6.75 -7.28 -0.93
CA ASP A 223 7.32 -6.68 -2.13
C ASP A 223 7.66 -7.81 -3.13
N LYS A 224 8.31 -8.88 -2.66
CA LYS A 224 8.81 -9.97 -3.52
C LYS A 224 7.69 -10.77 -4.16
N LEU A 225 6.65 -11.10 -3.39
CA LEU A 225 5.53 -11.90 -3.89
C LEU A 225 4.66 -11.11 -4.88
N VAL A 226 4.47 -9.81 -4.65
CA VAL A 226 3.71 -8.96 -5.57
C VAL A 226 4.41 -8.88 -6.93
N VAL A 227 5.72 -8.57 -6.96
CA VAL A 227 6.45 -8.48 -8.24
C VAL A 227 6.66 -9.84 -8.90
N ALA A 228 6.73 -10.93 -8.14
CA ALA A 228 6.78 -12.27 -8.72
C ALA A 228 5.57 -12.57 -9.63
N SER A 229 4.41 -11.94 -9.39
CA SER A 229 3.25 -12.08 -10.30
C SER A 229 3.50 -11.48 -11.69
N LEU A 230 4.35 -10.46 -11.80
CA LEU A 230 4.71 -9.83 -13.07
C LEU A 230 5.69 -10.67 -13.88
N THR A 231 6.67 -11.26 -13.20
CA THR A 231 7.77 -12.01 -13.85
C THR A 231 7.39 -13.44 -14.18
N THR A 232 6.57 -14.10 -13.35
CA THR A 232 6.10 -15.47 -13.61
C THR A 232 4.84 -15.52 -14.47
N LYS A 233 3.95 -14.52 -14.36
CA LYS A 233 2.57 -14.55 -14.87
C LYS A 233 1.76 -15.78 -14.40
N ASP A 234 2.18 -16.39 -13.28
CA ASP A 234 1.56 -17.58 -12.71
C ASP A 234 0.33 -17.20 -11.87
N GLU A 235 -0.76 -17.96 -12.02
CA GLU A 235 -2.06 -17.69 -11.41
C GLU A 235 -1.99 -17.65 -9.88
N LEU A 236 -1.15 -18.48 -9.25
CA LEU A 236 -0.95 -18.45 -7.80
C LEU A 236 -0.40 -17.10 -7.36
N PHE A 237 0.62 -16.59 -8.05
CA PHE A 237 1.24 -15.32 -7.67
C PHE A 237 0.32 -14.12 -7.94
N GLN A 238 -0.51 -14.19 -8.98
CA GLN A 238 -1.55 -13.18 -9.23
C GLN A 238 -2.58 -13.13 -8.10
N ASN A 239 -3.15 -14.28 -7.71
CA ASN A 239 -4.11 -14.36 -6.60
C ASN A 239 -3.46 -13.96 -5.25
N VAL A 240 -2.20 -14.33 -5.01
CA VAL A 240 -1.46 -13.89 -3.82
C VAL A 240 -1.25 -12.37 -3.84
N ALA A 241 -0.88 -11.77 -4.99
CA ALA A 241 -0.69 -10.34 -5.12
C ALA A 241 -1.98 -9.55 -4.80
N GLU A 242 -3.14 -10.05 -5.23
CA GLU A 242 -4.44 -9.46 -4.91
C GLU A 242 -4.68 -9.43 -3.39
N LEU A 243 -4.47 -10.55 -2.69
CA LEU A 243 -4.59 -10.57 -1.22
C LEU A 243 -3.61 -9.62 -0.54
N LEU A 244 -2.37 -9.55 -1.03
CA LEU A 244 -1.36 -8.64 -0.48
C LEU A 244 -1.72 -7.17 -0.69
N ASN A 245 -2.45 -6.84 -1.75
CA ASN A 245 -2.99 -5.51 -2.01
C ASN A 245 -4.20 -5.20 -1.10
N GLU A 246 -5.01 -6.20 -0.76
CA GLU A 246 -6.09 -6.07 0.24
C GLU A 246 -5.57 -5.93 1.69
N GLY A 247 -4.29 -6.23 1.93
CA GLY A 247 -3.65 -6.07 3.25
C GLY A 247 -3.34 -7.37 3.98
N PHE A 248 -3.41 -8.52 3.30
CA PHE A 248 -3.02 -9.80 3.90
C PHE A 248 -1.51 -9.89 4.16
N ASN A 249 -1.16 -10.65 5.19
CA ASN A 249 0.19 -11.04 5.51
C ASN A 249 0.73 -12.00 4.43
N PRO A 250 1.97 -11.81 3.93
CA PRO A 250 2.58 -12.66 2.90
C PRO A 250 2.55 -14.16 3.19
N SER A 251 2.80 -14.53 4.45
CA SER A 251 2.86 -15.94 4.83
C SER A 251 1.48 -16.57 4.93
N THR A 252 0.46 -15.79 5.31
CA THR A 252 -0.94 -16.26 5.37
C THR A 252 -1.54 -16.34 3.97
N ALA A 253 -1.33 -15.33 3.12
CA ALA A 253 -1.82 -15.33 1.74
C ALA A 253 -1.33 -16.56 0.97
N MET A 254 -0.03 -16.90 1.09
CA MET A 254 0.52 -18.11 0.48
C MET A 254 -0.04 -19.40 1.10
N LEU A 255 -0.25 -19.41 2.41
CA LEU A 255 -0.78 -20.57 3.15
C LEU A 255 -2.21 -20.92 2.73
N ILE A 256 -3.04 -19.91 2.42
CA ILE A 256 -4.42 -20.10 1.98
C ILE A 256 -4.49 -20.92 0.68
N TYR A 257 -3.63 -20.63 -0.29
CA TYR A 257 -3.67 -21.28 -1.61
C TYR A 257 -2.83 -22.56 -1.71
N THR A 258 -1.83 -22.73 -0.84
CA THR A 258 -0.84 -23.82 -1.00
C THR A 258 -0.75 -24.78 0.19
N GLY A 259 -1.44 -24.47 1.29
CA GLY A 259 -1.36 -25.22 2.54
C GLY A 259 -0.01 -25.13 3.25
N LYS A 260 1.00 -24.46 2.68
CA LYS A 260 2.33 -24.25 3.29
C LYS A 260 2.87 -22.86 3.02
N SER A 261 3.86 -22.43 3.81
CA SER A 261 4.61 -21.22 3.48
C SER A 261 5.60 -21.51 2.35
N LEU A 262 5.74 -20.58 1.38
CA LEU A 262 6.75 -20.69 0.33
C LEU A 262 8.13 -20.24 0.87
N PRO A 263 9.21 -21.06 0.73
CA PRO A 263 10.55 -20.67 1.16
C PRO A 263 11.11 -19.51 0.33
N ASP A 264 11.93 -18.65 0.94
CA ASP A 264 12.46 -17.46 0.27
C ASP A 264 13.32 -17.79 -0.94
N LYS A 265 14.00 -18.95 -0.94
CA LYS A 265 14.72 -19.46 -2.12
C LYS A 265 13.79 -19.63 -3.33
N GLN A 266 12.57 -20.11 -3.12
CA GLN A 266 11.59 -20.29 -4.20
C GLN A 266 10.95 -18.96 -4.61
N VAL A 267 10.72 -18.06 -3.65
CA VAL A 267 10.28 -16.68 -3.96
C VAL A 267 11.31 -15.96 -4.83
N ASN A 268 12.60 -16.08 -4.51
CA ASN A 268 13.67 -15.47 -5.31
C ASN A 268 13.79 -16.08 -6.72
N LYS A 269 13.43 -17.35 -6.90
CA LYS A 269 13.33 -17.96 -8.24
C LYS A 269 12.14 -17.41 -9.02
N ALA A 270 10.98 -17.32 -8.36
CA ALA A 270 9.78 -16.71 -8.94
C ALA A 270 10.08 -15.29 -9.45
N LEU A 271 10.77 -14.48 -8.65
CA LEU A 271 11.20 -13.13 -9.03
C LEU A 271 12.02 -13.08 -10.31
N LYS A 272 12.81 -14.11 -10.60
CA LYS A 272 13.65 -14.18 -11.80
C LYS A 272 12.91 -14.79 -13.01
N GLY A 273 11.61 -15.07 -12.88
CA GLY A 273 10.86 -15.83 -13.88
C GLY A 273 11.34 -17.29 -14.01
N GLU A 274 12.14 -17.79 -13.07
CA GLU A 274 12.63 -19.17 -13.10
C GLU A 274 11.51 -20.15 -12.71
N LYS A 275 11.58 -21.37 -13.25
CA LYS A 275 10.66 -22.45 -12.86
C LYS A 275 10.76 -22.75 -11.36
N ILE A 276 9.62 -22.67 -10.69
CA ILE A 276 9.49 -22.88 -9.25
C ILE A 276 9.26 -24.37 -8.98
N ILE A 277 9.97 -24.91 -7.99
CA ILE A 277 9.75 -26.28 -7.51
C ILE A 277 9.21 -26.17 -6.09
N PHE A 278 7.93 -26.49 -5.92
CA PHE A 278 7.28 -26.41 -4.62
C PHE A 278 7.78 -27.53 -3.69
N PRO A 279 7.82 -27.29 -2.36
CA PRO A 279 8.10 -28.33 -1.38
C PRO A 279 7.17 -29.55 -1.53
N LYS A 280 7.65 -30.73 -1.12
CA LYS A 280 6.85 -31.96 -1.17
C LYS A 280 5.52 -31.81 -0.41
N GLY A 281 4.43 -32.25 -1.03
CA GLY A 281 3.08 -32.18 -0.47
C GLY A 281 2.52 -30.75 -0.38
N VAL A 282 2.98 -29.85 -1.25
CA VAL A 282 2.24 -28.62 -1.57
C VAL A 282 1.25 -28.97 -2.67
N GLU A 283 0.00 -28.60 -2.44
CA GLU A 283 -1.07 -28.66 -3.44
C GLU A 283 -1.58 -27.24 -3.63
N ILE A 284 -1.50 -26.76 -4.87
CA ILE A 284 -1.96 -25.41 -5.22
C ILE A 284 -3.43 -25.52 -5.56
N ASN A 285 -4.29 -24.90 -4.75
CA ASN A 285 -5.73 -24.90 -4.98
C ASN A 285 -6.30 -23.48 -4.82
N ILE A 286 -6.41 -22.79 -5.96
CA ILE A 286 -6.88 -21.40 -6.04
C ILE A 286 -8.37 -21.31 -5.68
N GLU A 287 -9.19 -22.22 -6.22
CA GLU A 287 -10.63 -22.25 -5.97
C GLU A 287 -10.94 -22.43 -4.48
N ARG A 288 -10.27 -23.39 -3.82
CA ARG A 288 -10.38 -23.62 -2.38
C ARG A 288 -10.02 -22.37 -1.58
N GLY A 289 -8.90 -21.72 -1.93
CA GLY A 289 -8.44 -20.51 -1.25
C GLY A 289 -9.44 -19.36 -1.40
N ASN A 290 -9.94 -19.13 -2.61
CA ASN A 290 -10.95 -18.10 -2.89
C ASN A 290 -12.26 -18.39 -2.16
N LYS A 291 -12.69 -19.66 -2.12
CA LYS A 291 -13.88 -20.09 -1.35
C LYS A 291 -13.73 -19.80 0.14
N PHE A 292 -12.58 -20.12 0.74
CA PHE A 292 -12.30 -19.81 2.14
C PHE A 292 -12.44 -18.30 2.42
N ILE A 293 -11.78 -17.46 1.62
CA ILE A 293 -11.79 -16.00 1.81
C ILE A 293 -13.19 -15.42 1.66
N ASN A 294 -13.93 -15.85 0.62
CA ASN A 294 -15.27 -15.35 0.37
C ASN A 294 -16.24 -15.71 1.49
N LEU A 295 -16.15 -16.92 2.05
CA LEU A 295 -16.99 -17.32 3.18
C LEU A 295 -16.60 -16.60 4.47
N CYS A 296 -15.31 -16.38 4.74
CA CYS A 296 -14.87 -15.53 5.85
C CYS A 296 -15.43 -14.10 5.73
N LYS A 297 -15.32 -13.49 4.54
CA LYS A 297 -15.87 -12.14 4.27
C LYS A 297 -17.40 -12.13 4.46
N ALA A 298 -18.10 -13.17 4.00
CA ALA A 298 -19.55 -13.33 4.20
C ALA A 298 -19.95 -13.48 5.68
N ALA A 299 -19.05 -14.01 6.52
CA ALA A 299 -19.19 -14.08 7.98
C ALA A 299 -18.79 -12.77 8.70
N ASN A 300 -18.75 -11.63 8.00
CA ASN A 300 -18.37 -10.33 8.55
C ASN A 300 -16.93 -10.28 9.13
N MET A 301 -16.03 -11.15 8.68
CA MET A 301 -14.62 -11.06 9.05
C MET A 301 -13.92 -10.01 8.18
N SER A 302 -13.38 -8.96 8.80
CA SER A 302 -12.53 -8.01 8.09
C SER A 302 -11.16 -8.62 7.75
N VAL A 303 -10.47 -8.07 6.74
CA VAL A 303 -9.13 -8.54 6.32
C VAL A 303 -8.15 -8.60 7.50
N SER A 304 -8.28 -7.69 8.47
CA SER A 304 -7.46 -7.65 9.69
C SER A 304 -7.55 -8.91 10.56
N PHE A 305 -8.64 -9.67 10.44
CA PHE A 305 -8.82 -10.98 11.07
C PHE A 305 -8.38 -12.11 10.17
N ILE A 306 -8.89 -12.17 8.92
CA ILE A 306 -8.62 -13.28 7.99
C ILE A 306 -7.12 -13.44 7.75
N THR A 307 -6.37 -12.34 7.75
CA THR A 307 -4.91 -12.36 7.59
C THR A 307 -4.16 -13.05 8.73
N LYS A 308 -4.77 -13.27 9.89
CA LYS A 308 -4.11 -13.89 11.03
C LYS A 308 -3.95 -15.39 10.77
N ARG A 309 -2.74 -15.88 10.99
CA ARG A 309 -2.32 -17.22 10.56
C ARG A 309 -3.14 -18.36 11.16
N TYR A 310 -3.66 -18.19 12.38
CA TYR A 310 -4.41 -19.22 13.09
C TYR A 310 -5.74 -19.58 12.39
N PHE A 311 -6.49 -18.62 11.83
CA PHE A 311 -7.77 -18.92 11.16
C PHE A 311 -7.65 -19.97 10.04
N ILE A 312 -6.71 -19.77 9.10
CA ILE A 312 -6.50 -20.72 8.00
C ILE A 312 -5.87 -22.03 8.50
N LYS A 313 -5.03 -21.99 9.53
CA LYS A 313 -4.45 -23.19 10.12
C LYS A 313 -5.52 -24.06 10.78
N ASP A 314 -6.36 -23.45 11.60
CA ASP A 314 -7.46 -24.08 12.31
C ASP A 314 -8.47 -24.65 11.32
N PHE A 315 -8.83 -23.89 10.28
CA PHE A 315 -9.67 -24.39 9.19
C PHE A 315 -9.05 -25.61 8.50
N ASN A 316 -7.76 -25.56 8.17
CA ASN A 316 -7.07 -26.69 7.56
C ASN A 316 -6.97 -27.90 8.51
N SER A 317 -6.78 -27.66 9.81
CA SER A 317 -6.75 -28.69 10.85
C SER A 317 -8.12 -29.36 10.98
N TYR A 318 -9.19 -28.56 11.01
CA TYR A 318 -10.57 -29.03 11.08
C TYR A 318 -10.99 -29.82 9.85
N ALA A 319 -10.66 -29.34 8.64
CA ALA A 319 -10.89 -30.06 7.40
C ALA A 319 -10.17 -31.42 7.37
N LYS A 320 -8.97 -31.49 7.97
CA LYS A 320 -8.19 -32.73 8.07
C LYS A 320 -8.76 -33.72 9.09
N SER A 321 -9.34 -33.23 10.19
CA SER A 321 -9.93 -34.09 11.23
C SER A 321 -11.35 -34.54 10.92
N THR A 322 -12.06 -33.83 10.05
CA THR A 322 -13.43 -34.13 9.61
C THR A 322 -13.46 -34.44 8.11
N SER A 323 -13.89 -33.49 7.29
CA SER A 323 -13.71 -33.48 5.83
C SER A 323 -13.69 -32.04 5.33
N GLU A 324 -13.28 -31.87 4.07
CA GLU A 324 -13.26 -30.56 3.43
C GLU A 324 -14.68 -29.99 3.25
N GLU A 325 -15.63 -30.84 2.87
CA GLU A 325 -17.04 -30.48 2.73
C GLU A 325 -17.61 -29.97 4.05
N GLN A 326 -17.37 -30.73 5.14
CA GLN A 326 -17.89 -30.38 6.46
C GLN A 326 -17.26 -29.10 7.01
N ALA A 327 -15.95 -28.90 6.80
CA ALA A 327 -15.29 -27.65 7.20
C ALA A 327 -15.83 -26.43 6.43
N PHE A 328 -16.10 -26.56 5.14
CA PHE A 328 -16.70 -25.48 4.36
C PHE A 328 -18.17 -25.24 4.70
N GLU A 329 -18.92 -26.28 5.03
CA GLU A 329 -20.29 -26.16 5.53
C GLU A 329 -20.32 -25.36 6.84
N ALA A 330 -19.47 -25.72 7.79
CA ALA A 330 -19.27 -24.98 9.05
C ALA A 330 -18.97 -23.51 8.81
N LEU A 331 -17.98 -23.24 7.95
CA LEU A 331 -17.55 -21.88 7.64
C LEU A 331 -18.68 -21.06 7.00
N ASN A 332 -19.48 -21.68 6.11
CA ASN A 332 -20.61 -21.01 5.48
C ASN A 332 -21.75 -20.71 6.46
N LYS A 333 -21.97 -21.54 7.48
CA LYS A 333 -22.97 -21.29 8.53
C LYS A 333 -22.58 -20.16 9.48
N LEU A 334 -21.30 -19.75 9.56
CA LEU A 334 -20.90 -18.62 10.42
C LEU A 334 -21.63 -17.31 10.13
N LYS A 335 -22.09 -17.10 8.90
CA LYS A 335 -22.91 -15.92 8.54
C LYS A 335 -24.24 -15.85 9.30
N GLU A 336 -24.72 -16.99 9.80
CA GLU A 336 -25.98 -17.12 10.54
C GLU A 336 -25.80 -16.77 12.03
N LEU A 337 -24.57 -16.87 12.54
CA LEU A 337 -24.24 -16.54 13.93
C LEU A 337 -24.16 -15.03 14.21
N ASN A 338 -24.22 -14.18 13.17
CA ASN A 338 -24.19 -12.71 13.28
C ASN A 338 -23.02 -12.17 14.11
N TYR A 339 -21.84 -12.81 14.02
CA TYR A 339 -20.65 -12.37 14.73
C TYR A 339 -20.24 -10.96 14.30
N THR A 340 -19.79 -10.17 15.27
CA THR A 340 -19.27 -8.82 15.08
C THR A 340 -17.76 -8.80 15.26
N GLU A 341 -17.11 -7.67 14.96
CA GLU A 341 -15.68 -7.51 15.23
C GLU A 341 -15.29 -7.84 16.67
N THR A 342 -16.17 -7.60 17.65
CA THR A 342 -15.89 -7.91 19.06
C THR A 342 -15.69 -9.41 19.26
N ASN A 343 -16.55 -10.23 18.64
CA ASN A 343 -16.44 -11.69 18.70
C ASN A 343 -15.11 -12.15 18.08
N TRP A 344 -14.75 -11.62 16.91
CA TRP A 344 -13.49 -11.97 16.22
C TRP A 344 -12.22 -11.51 16.97
N LYS A 345 -12.32 -10.51 17.86
CA LYS A 345 -11.22 -10.04 18.72
C LYS A 345 -10.93 -10.99 19.89
N ASP A 346 -11.92 -11.80 20.29
CA ASP A 346 -11.77 -12.73 21.41
C ASP A 346 -11.01 -14.00 21.01
N ILE A 347 -10.98 -14.33 19.71
CA ILE A 347 -10.15 -15.41 19.14
C ILE A 347 -8.69 -14.98 19.14
N LYS A 348 -7.87 -15.64 19.95
CA LYS A 348 -6.49 -15.21 20.23
C LYS A 348 -5.46 -16.29 19.95
N GLU A 349 -5.85 -17.55 19.96
CA GLU A 349 -4.91 -18.68 19.86
C GLU A 349 -5.30 -19.68 18.76
N GLU A 350 -4.41 -20.66 18.53
CA GLU A 350 -4.72 -21.80 17.66
C GLU A 350 -5.79 -22.65 18.34
N ASP A 351 -6.64 -23.31 17.56
CA ASP A 351 -7.81 -24.11 17.94
C ASP A 351 -9.08 -23.33 18.35
N ASP A 352 -8.98 -22.06 18.77
CA ASP A 352 -10.17 -21.23 19.10
C ASP A 352 -11.18 -21.18 17.93
N PHE A 353 -10.68 -21.09 16.70
CA PHE A 353 -11.54 -21.03 15.52
C PHE A 353 -12.19 -22.37 15.20
N ILE A 354 -11.57 -23.49 15.60
CA ILE A 354 -12.15 -24.83 15.41
C ILE A 354 -13.42 -24.97 16.25
N GLU A 355 -13.42 -24.49 17.49
CA GLU A 355 -14.62 -24.55 18.35
C GLU A 355 -15.76 -23.73 17.75
N ILE A 356 -15.47 -22.54 17.21
CA ILE A 356 -16.48 -21.72 16.52
C ILE A 356 -17.03 -22.42 15.27
N LEU A 357 -16.19 -23.12 14.51
CA LEU A 357 -16.65 -23.91 13.36
C LEU A 357 -17.56 -25.07 13.80
N LYS A 358 -17.28 -25.73 14.92
CA LYS A 358 -18.15 -26.79 15.47
C LYS A 358 -19.49 -26.21 15.93
N GLU A 359 -19.48 -25.12 16.69
CA GLU A 359 -20.70 -24.42 17.14
C GLU A 359 -21.58 -24.03 15.95
N ALA A 360 -20.96 -23.55 14.86
CA ALA A 360 -21.67 -23.17 13.65
C ALA A 360 -22.38 -24.34 12.96
N LEU A 361 -21.83 -25.56 13.01
CA LEU A 361 -22.49 -26.74 12.44
C LEU A 361 -23.69 -27.20 13.26
N GLU A 362 -23.62 -27.02 14.58
CA GLU A 362 -24.66 -27.41 15.53
C GLU A 362 -25.83 -26.41 15.57
N ALA A 363 -25.59 -25.15 15.18
CA ALA A 363 -26.61 -24.13 14.92
C ALA A 363 -27.40 -24.42 13.62
#